data_AF-A0A960D4A1-F1
#
_entry.id   AF-A0A960D4A1-F1
#
_cell.length_a   1.000
_cell.length_b   1.000
_cell.length_c   1.000
_cell.angle_alpha   90.00
_cell.angle_beta   90.00
_cell.angle_gamma   90.00
#
_symmetry.space_group_name_H-M   'P 1'
#
loop_
_entity.id
_entity.type
_entity.pdbx_description
1 polymer ?
#
loop_
_entity_poly.entity_id
_entity_poly.type
_entity_poly.pdbx_seq_one_letter_code
_entity_poly.pdbx_strand_id
1 'polypeptide(L)'
;MHIRVHELAQELGISSRRLLEKCSARGEFVKSASSTLPPSLVQALREECAPKKPENDCSDYGLGRSRNSLSNNDDGGFAEAFARAQRASRRPGHHSKRTEPSAIETALYRYMIDPTRTRPGRYTPEERDRVERKARRWAETWLEDQVEWIAVSGGEHIDTAIELSRAGLSAADAGLRLGFGRFDSSSPTIFDRVSRGTMGLKDAVLQVKDFRRSESA
;
A
#
# COMPACT_ATOMS: atom_id res chain seq x y z
N MET A 1 1.73 -39.16 -9.88
CA MET A 1 1.14 -37.80 -9.92
C MET A 1 2.03 -36.93 -10.79
N HIS A 2 1.45 -36.24 -11.76
CA HIS A 2 2.17 -35.35 -12.67
C HIS A 2 1.98 -33.92 -12.18
N ILE A 3 3.07 -33.20 -11.93
CA ILE A 3 3.04 -31.79 -11.50
C ILE A 3 3.35 -30.88 -12.69
N ARG A 4 2.67 -29.74 -12.78
CA ARG A 4 2.93 -28.73 -13.80
C ARG A 4 3.93 -27.69 -13.30
N VAL A 5 4.57 -26.98 -14.24
CA VAL A 5 5.58 -25.94 -13.93
C VAL A 5 5.06 -24.87 -12.98
N HIS A 6 3.84 -24.35 -13.20
CA HIS A 6 3.27 -23.30 -12.35
C HIS A 6 2.93 -23.80 -10.93
N GLU A 7 2.52 -25.06 -10.79
CA GLU A 7 2.25 -25.67 -9.48
C GLU A 7 3.54 -25.81 -8.68
N LEU A 8 4.61 -26.31 -9.31
CA LEU A 8 5.93 -26.40 -8.69
C LEU A 8 6.51 -25.01 -8.36
N ALA A 9 6.30 -24.02 -9.24
CA ALA A 9 6.71 -22.65 -9.00
C ALA A 9 6.01 -22.05 -7.76
N GLN A 10 4.72 -22.35 -7.58
CA GLN A 10 3.93 -21.92 -6.43
C GLN A 10 4.37 -22.60 -5.13
N GLU A 11 4.72 -23.88 -5.16
CA GLU A 11 5.29 -24.59 -4.00
C GLU A 11 6.63 -24.00 -3.54
N LEU A 12 7.47 -23.59 -4.49
CA LEU A 12 8.81 -23.06 -4.24
C LEU A 12 8.82 -21.54 -4.00
N GLY A 13 7.71 -20.84 -4.22
CA GLY A 13 7.61 -19.38 -4.08
C GLY A 13 8.43 -18.60 -5.12
N ILE A 14 8.72 -19.20 -6.28
CA ILE A 14 9.52 -18.61 -7.36
C ILE A 14 8.59 -18.32 -8.56
N SER A 15 8.90 -17.31 -9.38
CA SER A 15 8.09 -17.04 -10.57
C SER A 15 8.25 -18.14 -11.63
N SER A 16 7.16 -18.49 -12.32
CA SER A 16 7.16 -19.52 -13.38
C SER A 16 8.19 -19.24 -14.48
N ARG A 17 8.47 -17.96 -14.76
CA ARG A 17 9.49 -17.54 -15.72
C ARG A 17 10.91 -17.93 -15.28
N ARG A 18 11.26 -17.71 -14.01
CA ARG A 18 12.57 -18.11 -13.48
C ARG A 18 12.73 -19.62 -13.41
N LEU A 19 11.65 -20.35 -13.11
CA LEU A 19 11.68 -21.80 -13.12
C LEU A 19 11.92 -22.35 -14.54
N LEU A 20 11.30 -21.77 -15.56
CA LEU A 20 11.53 -22.12 -16.97
C LEU A 20 12.96 -21.83 -17.44
N GLU A 21 13.56 -20.73 -17.00
CA GLU A 21 14.97 -20.39 -17.27
C GLU A 21 15.90 -21.46 -16.68
N LYS A 22 15.64 -21.91 -15.45
CA LYS A 22 16.38 -23.02 -14.82
C LYS A 22 16.21 -24.36 -15.54
N CYS A 23 15.00 -24.69 -15.99
CA CYS A 23 14.76 -25.89 -16.79
C CYS A 23 15.55 -25.85 -18.12
N SER A 24 15.57 -24.69 -18.78
CA SER A 24 16.27 -24.48 -20.05
C SER A 24 17.78 -24.63 -19.90
N ALA A 25 18.35 -24.14 -18.79
CA ALA A 25 19.78 -24.31 -18.48
C ALA A 25 20.21 -25.78 -18.31
N ARG A 26 19.28 -26.65 -17.90
CA ARG A 26 19.49 -28.10 -17.73
C ARG A 26 19.25 -28.91 -19.01
N GLY A 27 18.87 -28.26 -20.12
CA GLY A 27 18.65 -28.91 -21.41
C GLY A 27 17.28 -29.57 -21.59
N GLU A 28 16.35 -29.36 -20.65
CA GLU A 28 14.96 -29.82 -20.74
C GLU A 28 14.05 -28.65 -21.11
N PHE A 29 13.73 -28.53 -22.40
CA PHE A 29 12.94 -27.41 -22.92
C PHE A 29 11.45 -27.61 -22.68
N VAL A 30 10.90 -26.75 -21.83
CA VAL A 30 9.47 -26.73 -21.52
C VAL A 30 8.80 -25.54 -22.22
N LYS A 31 7.76 -25.81 -23.02
CA LYS A 31 7.17 -24.83 -23.94
C LYS A 31 6.37 -23.73 -23.23
N SER A 32 5.68 -24.05 -22.13
CA SER A 32 4.92 -23.07 -21.34
C SER A 32 4.71 -23.54 -19.89
N ALA A 33 4.23 -22.64 -19.03
CA ALA A 33 4.00 -22.91 -17.61
C ALA A 33 2.93 -23.99 -17.32
N SER A 34 2.16 -24.40 -18.34
CA SER A 34 1.13 -25.46 -18.23
C SER A 34 1.65 -26.85 -18.63
N SER A 35 2.90 -26.95 -19.08
CA SER A 35 3.51 -28.23 -19.43
C SER A 35 3.84 -29.05 -18.19
N THR A 36 3.74 -30.37 -18.33
CA THR A 36 4.02 -31.36 -17.28
C THR A 36 5.52 -31.60 -17.14
N LEU A 37 6.01 -31.65 -15.90
CA LEU A 37 7.41 -31.94 -15.60
C LEU A 37 7.65 -33.43 -15.33
N PRO A 38 8.79 -34.00 -15.78
CA PRO A 38 9.19 -35.35 -15.40
C PRO A 38 9.59 -35.40 -13.92
N PRO A 39 9.35 -36.53 -13.24
CA PRO A 39 9.55 -36.64 -11.78
C PRO A 39 11.01 -36.42 -11.34
N SER A 40 12.00 -36.79 -12.18
CA SER A 40 13.43 -36.55 -11.94
C SER A 40 13.77 -35.07 -11.88
N LEU A 41 13.22 -34.27 -12.79
CA LEU A 41 13.46 -32.84 -12.85
C LEU A 41 12.75 -32.10 -11.70
N VAL A 42 11.57 -32.56 -11.29
CA VAL A 42 10.86 -32.00 -10.12
C VAL A 42 11.68 -32.16 -8.85
N GLN A 43 12.25 -33.35 -8.61
CA GLN A 43 13.11 -33.60 -7.45
C GLN A 43 14.33 -32.69 -7.46
N ALA A 44 15.02 -32.60 -8.61
CA ALA A 44 16.22 -31.80 -8.72
C ALA A 44 15.96 -30.28 -8.61
N LEU A 45 14.82 -29.78 -9.12
CA LEU A 45 14.42 -28.37 -8.95
C LEU A 45 14.03 -28.06 -7.50
N ARG A 46 13.42 -29.01 -6.79
CA ARG A 46 13.14 -28.89 -5.36
C ARG A 46 14.43 -28.87 -4.55
N GLU A 47 15.42 -29.69 -4.89
CA GLU A 47 16.73 -29.71 -4.23
C GLU A 47 17.52 -28.41 -4.47
N GLU A 48 17.52 -27.88 -5.69
CA GLU A 48 18.21 -26.62 -6.01
C GLU A 48 17.56 -25.37 -5.43
N CYS A 49 16.23 -25.40 -5.25
CA CYS A 49 15.47 -24.28 -4.70
C CYS A 49 15.18 -24.44 -3.21
N ALA A 50 15.44 -25.61 -2.63
CA ALA A 50 15.44 -25.79 -1.19
C ALA A 50 16.53 -24.88 -0.60
N PRO A 51 16.22 -24.09 0.44
CA PRO A 51 17.25 -23.33 1.13
C PRO A 51 18.28 -24.33 1.67
N LYS A 52 19.55 -24.14 1.32
CA LYS A 52 20.68 -24.91 1.85
C LYS A 52 20.65 -24.81 3.38
N LYS A 53 20.02 -25.78 4.04
CA LYS A 53 20.22 -26.04 5.46
C LYS A 53 21.64 -26.60 5.58
N PRO A 54 22.48 -26.11 6.50
CA PRO A 54 23.79 -26.72 6.70
C PRO A 54 23.59 -28.19 7.05
N GLU A 55 24.19 -29.05 6.24
CA GLU A 55 24.41 -30.46 6.51
C GLU A 55 25.25 -30.50 7.79
N ASN A 56 24.67 -31.03 8.88
CA ASN A 56 25.46 -31.63 9.94
C ASN A 56 25.61 -33.09 9.53
N ASP A 57 26.86 -33.47 9.24
CA ASP A 57 27.27 -34.82 8.96
C ASP A 57 26.80 -35.76 10.07
N CYS A 58 26.07 -36.81 9.67
CA CYS A 58 25.92 -37.99 10.50
C CYS A 58 27.25 -38.74 10.50
N SER A 59 27.98 -38.67 11.61
CA SER A 59 28.88 -39.74 12.00
C SER A 59 28.35 -40.43 13.25
N ASP A 60 28.31 -41.75 13.14
CA ASP A 60 28.48 -42.71 14.23
C ASP A 60 27.22 -43.42 14.75
N TYR A 61 26.94 -44.56 14.14
CA TYR A 61 26.26 -45.67 14.80
C TYR A 61 27.26 -46.34 15.75
N GLY A 62 27.24 -45.99 17.03
CA GLY A 62 28.14 -46.61 18.00
C GLY A 62 27.87 -46.24 19.44
N LEU A 63 27.27 -47.16 20.18
CA LEU A 63 27.18 -47.25 21.63
C LEU A 63 28.29 -46.52 22.41
N GLY A 64 27.94 -45.55 23.27
CA GLY A 64 28.91 -44.96 24.19
C GLY A 64 28.34 -43.90 25.11
N ARG A 65 28.23 -44.24 26.41
CA ARG A 65 27.82 -43.37 27.52
C ARG A 65 28.45 -41.97 27.45
N SER A 66 27.65 -40.94 27.68
CA SER A 66 28.00 -39.95 28.71
C SER A 66 26.76 -39.25 29.26
N ARG A 67 26.76 -39.14 30.58
CA ARG A 67 25.77 -38.55 31.46
C ARG A 67 25.97 -37.03 31.44
N ASN A 68 24.89 -36.28 31.59
CA ASN A 68 24.80 -34.85 31.91
C ASN A 68 24.76 -33.86 30.73
N SER A 69 23.52 -33.51 30.33
CA SER A 69 23.09 -32.11 30.20
C SER A 69 21.57 -32.06 30.13
N LEU A 70 20.93 -32.12 31.30
CA LEU A 70 19.54 -31.72 31.46
C LEU A 70 19.48 -30.18 31.36
N SER A 71 19.00 -29.64 30.24
CA SER A 71 18.31 -28.35 30.27
C SER A 71 16.83 -28.62 30.02
N ASN A 72 16.09 -28.75 31.12
CA ASN A 72 14.64 -28.76 31.12
C ASN A 72 14.16 -27.38 30.62
N ASN A 73 13.79 -27.29 29.35
CA ASN A 73 12.77 -26.35 28.91
C ASN A 73 11.61 -27.21 28.42
N ASP A 74 10.87 -27.77 29.38
CA ASP A 74 9.51 -28.22 29.12
C ASP A 74 8.69 -26.96 28.83
N ASP A 75 8.62 -26.59 27.55
CA ASP A 75 7.63 -25.67 27.04
C ASP A 75 6.28 -26.33 27.31
N GLY A 76 5.69 -26.01 28.46
CA GLY A 76 4.46 -26.61 28.99
C GLY A 76 3.53 -27.01 27.85
N GLY A 77 3.23 -28.31 27.79
CA GLY A 77 2.73 -28.97 26.58
C GLY A 77 1.51 -28.32 25.95
N PHE A 78 1.01 -28.87 24.83
CA PHE A 78 -0.04 -28.32 23.96
C PHE A 78 -1.14 -27.46 24.64
N ALA A 79 -1.62 -27.82 25.82
CA ALA A 79 -2.55 -27.03 26.63
C ALA A 79 -2.05 -25.62 26.99
N GLU A 80 -0.80 -25.45 27.37
CA GLU A 80 -0.22 -24.16 27.74
C GLU A 80 0.14 -23.32 26.51
N ALA A 81 0.56 -23.98 25.42
CA ALA A 81 0.67 -23.34 24.10
C ALA A 81 -0.68 -22.85 23.58
N PHE A 82 -1.75 -23.63 23.75
CA PHE A 82 -3.12 -23.26 23.38
C PHE A 82 -3.66 -22.13 24.27
N ALA A 83 -3.43 -22.19 25.58
CA ALA A 83 -3.78 -21.11 26.50
C ALA A 83 -3.02 -19.81 26.18
N ARG A 84 -1.75 -19.91 25.74
CA ARG A 84 -0.96 -18.76 25.28
C ARG A 84 -1.51 -18.17 23.98
N ALA A 85 -1.94 -19.01 23.03
CA ALA A 85 -2.60 -18.56 21.80
C ALA A 85 -3.96 -17.89 22.10
N GLN A 86 -4.74 -18.42 23.04
CA GLN A 86 -6.02 -17.85 23.47
C GLN A 86 -5.85 -16.53 24.23
N ARG A 87 -4.78 -16.39 25.03
CA ARG A 87 -4.41 -15.11 25.67
C ARG A 87 -3.89 -14.09 24.66
N ALA A 88 -3.21 -14.54 23.61
CA ALA A 88 -2.76 -13.68 22.51
C ALA A 88 -3.92 -13.15 21.65
N SER A 89 -4.98 -13.94 21.44
CA SER A 89 -6.17 -13.51 20.70
C SER A 89 -7.13 -12.62 21.52
N ARG A 90 -7.14 -12.76 22.86
CA ARG A 90 -7.90 -11.87 23.77
C ARG A 90 -7.23 -10.53 24.05
N ARG A 91 -5.96 -10.36 23.68
CA ARG A 91 -5.32 -9.05 23.70
C ARG A 91 -5.89 -8.23 22.53
N PRO A 92 -6.41 -7.00 22.75
CA PRO A 92 -6.85 -6.15 21.66
C PRO A 92 -5.68 -6.04 20.66
N GLY A 93 -5.98 -6.41 19.42
CA GLY A 93 -4.99 -6.83 18.43
C GLY A 93 -3.76 -5.95 18.40
N HIS A 94 -2.60 -6.60 18.31
CA HIS A 94 -1.37 -5.97 17.87
C HIS A 94 -1.67 -5.30 16.53
N HIS A 95 -2.00 -4.02 16.57
CA HIS A 95 -2.19 -3.21 15.39
C HIS A 95 -0.93 -3.45 14.56
N SER A 96 -1.10 -3.99 13.34
CA SER A 96 -0.04 -4.05 12.34
C SER A 96 0.70 -2.72 12.40
N LYS A 97 2.04 -2.78 12.47
CA LYS A 97 2.95 -1.63 12.53
C LYS A 97 2.26 -0.44 11.88
N ARG A 98 1.91 0.53 12.72
CA ARG A 98 1.18 1.73 12.33
C ARG A 98 2.04 2.38 11.25
N THR A 99 1.74 2.11 9.99
CA THR A 99 2.34 2.82 8.86
C THR A 99 2.13 4.27 9.19
N GLU A 100 3.21 5.02 9.39
CA GLU A 100 3.10 6.46 9.61
C GLU A 100 2.18 6.98 8.49
N PRO A 101 1.06 7.64 8.85
CA PRO A 101 0.07 8.00 7.86
C PRO A 101 0.76 8.80 6.77
N SER A 102 0.63 8.34 5.52
CA SER A 102 1.23 9.03 4.37
C SER A 102 0.82 10.51 4.37
N ALA A 103 1.60 11.39 3.74
CA ALA A 103 1.27 12.84 3.71
C ALA A 103 -0.16 13.10 3.21
N ILE A 104 -0.63 12.26 2.27
CA ILE A 104 -1.99 12.25 1.72
C ILE A 104 -3.01 11.82 2.78
N GLU A 105 -2.76 10.72 3.51
CA GLU A 105 -3.63 10.27 4.61
C GLU A 105 -3.73 11.33 5.71
N THR A 106 -2.60 11.93 6.11
CA THR A 106 -2.56 12.98 7.12
C THR A 106 -3.36 14.21 6.70
N ALA A 107 -3.26 14.60 5.43
CA ALA A 107 -4.10 15.67 4.87
C ALA A 107 -5.58 15.27 4.88
N LEU A 108 -5.94 14.08 4.42
CA LEU A 108 -7.33 13.62 4.42
C LEU A 108 -7.91 13.52 5.84
N TYR A 109 -7.14 13.06 6.83
CA TYR A 109 -7.53 13.07 8.23
C TYR A 109 -7.82 14.50 8.73
N ARG A 110 -6.99 15.47 8.36
CA ARG A 110 -7.15 16.88 8.73
C ARG A 110 -8.41 17.50 8.12
N TYR A 111 -8.73 17.19 6.87
CA TYR A 111 -9.80 17.85 6.14
C TYR A 111 -11.16 17.14 6.21
N MET A 112 -11.20 15.80 6.35
CA MET A 112 -12.46 15.05 6.35
C MET A 112 -13.10 14.84 7.72
N ILE A 113 -12.29 14.71 8.79
CA ILE A 113 -12.82 14.26 10.09
C ILE A 113 -12.96 15.43 11.05
N ASP A 114 -12.00 16.36 11.11
CA ASP A 114 -12.11 17.55 11.96
C ASP A 114 -11.12 18.66 11.50
N PRO A 115 -11.55 19.76 10.85
CA PRO A 115 -10.66 20.85 10.43
C PRO A 115 -9.99 21.59 11.61
N THR A 116 -10.50 21.41 12.84
CA THR A 116 -10.06 22.11 14.06
C THR A 116 -9.21 21.25 15.00
N ARG A 117 -9.14 19.92 14.80
CA ARG A 117 -8.27 19.06 15.62
C ARG A 117 -6.91 18.88 14.94
N THR A 118 -5.89 19.48 15.54
CA THR A 118 -4.47 19.36 15.13
C THR A 118 -3.79 18.10 15.66
N ARG A 119 -4.43 17.35 16.57
CA ARG A 119 -3.89 16.09 17.11
C ARG A 119 -4.69 14.91 16.57
N PRO A 120 -4.03 13.84 16.10
CA PRO A 120 -4.70 12.61 15.73
C PRO A 120 -5.38 12.03 16.97
N GLY A 121 -6.69 12.27 17.08
CA GLY A 121 -7.54 11.51 17.97
C GLY A 121 -7.54 10.04 17.56
N ARG A 122 -7.99 9.17 18.45
CA ARG A 122 -8.17 7.76 18.12
C ARG A 122 -9.33 7.64 17.13
N TYR A 123 -9.04 7.71 15.83
CA TYR A 123 -10.03 7.59 14.76
C TYR A 123 -10.78 6.26 14.87
N THR A 124 -12.08 6.29 14.61
CA THR A 124 -12.87 5.05 14.53
C THR A 124 -12.39 4.21 13.34
N PRO A 125 -12.50 2.87 13.39
CA PRO A 125 -12.14 2.03 12.24
C PRO A 125 -12.83 2.47 10.93
N GLU A 126 -14.10 2.87 11.00
CA GLU A 126 -14.88 3.33 9.85
C GLU A 126 -14.35 4.63 9.23
N GLU A 127 -13.91 5.58 10.06
CA GLU A 127 -13.26 6.82 9.62
C GLU A 127 -11.97 6.54 8.89
N ARG A 128 -11.18 5.57 9.38
CA ARG A 128 -9.92 5.17 8.76
C ARG A 128 -10.15 4.48 7.43
N ASP A 129 -11.11 3.56 7.35
CA ASP A 129 -11.46 2.87 6.10
C ASP A 129 -12.03 3.85 5.06
N ARG A 130 -12.71 4.92 5.50
CA ARG A 130 -13.18 5.99 4.62
C ARG A 130 -12.02 6.82 4.07
N VAL A 131 -11.08 7.22 4.93
CA VAL A 131 -9.87 7.95 4.55
C VAL A 131 -9.00 7.10 3.62
N GLU A 132 -8.78 5.83 3.93
CA GLU A 132 -7.97 4.92 3.12
C GLU A 132 -8.55 4.72 1.71
N ARG A 133 -9.88 4.53 1.61
CA ARG A 133 -10.55 4.45 0.30
C ARG A 133 -10.38 5.73 -0.51
N LYS A 134 -10.52 6.90 0.13
CA LYS A 134 -10.27 8.18 -0.56
C LYS A 134 -8.79 8.35 -0.91
N ALA A 135 -7.86 8.03 -0.01
CA ALA A 135 -6.42 8.11 -0.25
C ALA A 135 -6.01 7.26 -1.44
N ARG A 136 -6.55 6.05 -1.56
CA ARG A 136 -6.36 5.19 -2.73
C ARG A 136 -6.88 5.83 -4.01
N ARG A 137 -8.10 6.41 -3.97
CA ARG A 137 -8.66 7.12 -5.13
C ARG A 137 -7.84 8.35 -5.52
N TRP A 138 -7.26 9.08 -4.56
CA TRP A 138 -6.33 10.19 -4.82
C TRP A 138 -4.99 9.71 -5.38
N ALA A 139 -4.44 8.61 -4.87
CA ALA A 139 -3.20 8.04 -5.40
C ALA A 139 -3.34 7.57 -6.86
N GLU A 140 -4.56 7.17 -7.26
CA GLU A 140 -4.87 6.73 -8.63
C GLU A 140 -4.91 7.87 -9.66
N THR A 141 -4.99 9.15 -9.27
CA THR A 141 -5.17 10.26 -10.22
C THR A 141 -3.89 10.82 -10.80
N TRP A 142 -2.72 10.41 -10.26
CA TRP A 142 -1.39 10.89 -10.70
C TRP A 142 -1.29 12.43 -10.76
N LEU A 143 -2.06 13.13 -9.92
CA LEU A 143 -2.01 14.59 -9.79
C LEU A 143 -0.67 15.01 -9.17
N GLU A 144 -0.08 16.08 -9.69
CA GLU A 144 0.99 16.82 -9.01
C GLU A 144 0.39 17.55 -7.79
N ASP A 145 1.16 17.68 -6.70
CA ASP A 145 0.76 18.36 -5.46
C ASP A 145 -0.59 17.90 -4.86
N GLN A 146 -0.80 16.58 -4.77
CA GLN A 146 -2.05 15.99 -4.25
C GLN A 146 -2.46 16.52 -2.87
N VAL A 147 -1.50 16.83 -2.01
CA VAL A 147 -1.74 17.35 -0.65
C VAL A 147 -2.41 18.73 -0.69
N GLU A 148 -1.99 19.60 -1.59
CA GLU A 148 -2.55 20.95 -1.76
C GLU A 148 -3.96 20.87 -2.37
N TRP A 149 -4.17 19.98 -3.34
CA TRP A 149 -5.50 19.75 -3.89
C TRP A 149 -6.48 19.20 -2.85
N ILE A 150 -6.03 18.29 -1.98
CA ILE A 150 -6.81 17.78 -0.86
C ILE A 150 -7.13 18.91 0.13
N ALA A 151 -6.18 19.82 0.37
CA ALA A 151 -6.38 20.95 1.26
C ALA A 151 -7.44 21.93 0.74
N VAL A 152 -7.41 22.21 -0.56
CA VAL A 152 -8.34 23.13 -1.22
C VAL A 152 -9.73 22.51 -1.38
N SER A 153 -9.79 21.21 -1.66
CA SER A 153 -11.05 20.50 -1.87
C SER A 153 -11.70 19.97 -0.59
N GLY A 154 -11.02 20.07 0.55
CA GLY A 154 -11.44 19.42 1.79
C GLY A 154 -11.42 17.88 1.70
N GLY A 155 -10.68 17.32 0.73
CA GLY A 155 -10.68 15.88 0.41
C GLY A 155 -11.91 15.41 -0.39
N GLU A 156 -12.70 16.32 -0.94
CA GLU A 156 -13.89 16.03 -1.78
C GLU A 156 -13.61 16.37 -3.25
N HIS A 157 -14.57 16.08 -4.15
CA HIS A 157 -14.56 16.50 -5.57
C HIS A 157 -13.23 16.29 -6.32
N ILE A 158 -12.71 15.06 -6.30
CA ILE A 158 -11.47 14.66 -6.98
C ILE A 158 -11.52 14.99 -8.48
N ASP A 159 -12.66 14.75 -9.12
CA ASP A 159 -12.84 14.96 -10.55
C ASP A 159 -12.70 16.45 -10.92
N THR A 160 -13.21 17.35 -10.07
CA THR A 160 -13.04 18.80 -10.23
C THR A 160 -11.58 19.24 -10.06
N ALA A 161 -10.83 18.61 -9.14
CA ALA A 161 -9.39 18.87 -9.00
C ALA A 161 -8.61 18.44 -10.26
N ILE A 162 -8.96 17.29 -10.84
CA ILE A 162 -8.39 16.84 -12.12
C ILE A 162 -8.72 17.82 -13.24
N GLU A 163 -9.97 18.27 -13.34
CA GLU A 163 -10.39 19.21 -14.39
C GLU A 163 -9.68 20.56 -14.29
N LEU A 164 -9.54 21.10 -13.07
CA LEU A 164 -8.81 22.36 -12.83
C LEU A 164 -7.30 22.20 -13.11
N SER A 165 -6.70 21.09 -12.70
CA SER A 165 -5.30 20.77 -13.01
C SER A 165 -5.07 20.64 -14.52
N ARG A 166 -5.96 19.93 -15.24
CA ARG A 166 -5.92 19.84 -16.71
C ARG A 166 -6.11 21.18 -17.39
N ALA A 167 -6.85 22.09 -16.77
CA ALA A 167 -7.03 23.46 -17.24
C ALA A 167 -5.80 24.36 -16.96
N GLY A 168 -4.77 23.83 -16.29
CA GLY A 168 -3.51 24.52 -15.99
C GLY A 168 -3.54 25.40 -14.75
N LEU A 169 -4.52 25.21 -13.87
CA LEU A 169 -4.54 25.85 -12.56
C LEU A 169 -3.73 25.03 -11.55
N SER A 170 -2.97 25.71 -10.69
CA SER A 170 -2.37 25.06 -9.52
C SER A 170 -3.39 24.98 -8.39
N ALA A 171 -3.14 24.10 -7.42
CA ALA A 171 -3.95 24.01 -6.21
C ALA A 171 -4.00 25.36 -5.46
N ALA A 172 -2.86 26.07 -5.38
CA ALA A 172 -2.79 27.38 -4.74
C ALA A 172 -3.75 28.39 -5.39
N ASP A 173 -3.84 28.42 -6.73
CA ASP A 173 -4.77 29.30 -7.44
C ASP A 173 -6.23 28.92 -7.19
N ALA A 174 -6.53 27.62 -7.15
CA ALA A 174 -7.88 27.13 -6.90
C ALA A 174 -8.37 27.45 -5.47
N GLY A 175 -7.43 27.60 -4.54
CA GLY A 175 -7.67 28.05 -3.16
C GLY A 175 -7.91 29.55 -3.01
N LEU A 176 -7.65 30.36 -4.05
CA LEU A 176 -7.86 31.80 -3.97
C LEU A 176 -9.34 32.14 -3.85
N ARG A 177 -9.63 33.15 -3.04
CA ARG A 177 -10.96 33.76 -2.91
C ARG A 177 -11.02 34.97 -3.81
N LEU A 178 -11.37 34.73 -5.08
CA LEU A 178 -11.47 35.77 -6.08
C LEU A 178 -12.93 36.13 -6.37
N GLY A 179 -13.20 37.43 -6.37
CA GLY A 179 -14.39 38.05 -6.93
C GLY A 179 -14.00 38.84 -8.18
N PHE A 180 -14.42 38.38 -9.36
CA PHE A 180 -14.16 39.07 -10.64
C PHE A 180 -12.68 39.46 -10.87
N GLY A 181 -11.75 38.54 -10.57
CA GLY A 181 -10.31 38.76 -10.78
C GLY A 181 -9.60 39.58 -9.69
N ARG A 182 -10.30 39.94 -8.60
CA ARG A 182 -9.70 40.59 -7.42
C ARG A 182 -9.88 39.75 -6.17
N PHE A 183 -8.97 39.90 -5.22
CA PHE A 183 -9.10 39.24 -3.91
C PHE A 183 -10.32 39.78 -3.17
N ASP A 184 -11.21 38.88 -2.76
CA ASP A 184 -12.38 39.18 -1.94
C ASP A 184 -12.49 38.15 -0.83
N SER A 185 -12.31 38.60 0.42
CA SER A 185 -12.36 37.72 1.60
C SER A 185 -13.74 37.09 1.83
N SER A 186 -14.80 37.74 1.35
CA SER A 186 -16.19 37.30 1.48
C SER A 186 -16.57 36.25 0.43
N SER A 187 -15.86 36.25 -0.70
CA SER A 187 -16.13 35.32 -1.79
C SER A 187 -15.69 33.89 -1.43
N PRO A 188 -16.50 32.86 -1.78
CA PRO A 188 -16.06 31.47 -1.70
C PRO A 188 -14.84 31.23 -2.60
N THR A 189 -14.07 30.19 -2.29
CA THR A 189 -12.89 29.82 -3.09
C THR A 189 -13.31 29.45 -4.51
N ILE A 190 -12.42 29.66 -5.48
CA ILE A 190 -12.69 29.29 -6.89
C ILE A 190 -13.08 27.81 -6.99
N PHE A 191 -12.38 26.95 -6.24
CA PHE A 191 -12.71 25.53 -6.16
C PHE A 191 -14.16 25.27 -5.72
N ASP A 192 -14.60 25.88 -4.62
CA ASP A 192 -15.96 25.71 -4.08
C ASP A 192 -17.03 26.24 -5.04
N ARG A 193 -16.71 27.28 -5.81
CA ARG A 193 -17.63 27.83 -6.82
C ARG A 193 -17.80 26.90 -8.01
N VAL A 194 -16.71 26.28 -8.48
CA VAL A 194 -16.72 25.32 -9.58
C VAL A 194 -17.37 24.01 -9.16
N SER A 195 -17.07 23.50 -7.95
CA SER A 195 -17.67 22.27 -7.43
C SER A 195 -19.20 22.41 -7.25
N ARG A 196 -19.67 23.60 -6.85
CA ARG A 196 -21.11 23.92 -6.76
C ARG A 196 -21.76 24.22 -8.11
N GLY A 197 -20.98 24.31 -9.20
CA GLY A 197 -21.47 24.65 -10.54
C GLY A 197 -21.87 26.13 -10.71
N THR A 198 -21.54 27.00 -9.74
CA THR A 198 -21.83 28.45 -9.82
C THR A 198 -20.87 29.20 -10.73
N MET A 199 -19.74 28.59 -11.08
CA MET A 199 -18.74 29.11 -12.01
C MET A 199 -18.28 28.00 -12.95
N GLY A 200 -18.13 28.32 -14.23
CA GLY A 200 -17.54 27.40 -15.20
C GLY A 200 -16.02 27.32 -15.11
N LEU A 201 -15.43 26.20 -15.53
CA LEU A 201 -13.97 26.00 -15.58
C LEU A 201 -13.25 27.11 -16.35
N LYS A 202 -13.81 27.58 -17.47
CA LYS A 202 -13.20 28.64 -18.29
C LYS A 202 -13.16 29.98 -17.55
N ASP A 203 -14.21 30.30 -16.80
CA ASP A 203 -14.30 31.53 -16.03
C ASP A 203 -13.32 31.51 -14.85
N ALA A 204 -13.14 30.34 -14.22
CA ALA A 204 -12.15 30.12 -13.17
C ALA A 204 -10.73 30.39 -13.68
N VAL A 205 -10.35 29.83 -14.84
CA VAL A 205 -9.05 30.09 -15.47
C VAL A 205 -8.87 31.58 -15.77
N LEU A 206 -9.91 32.24 -16.29
CA LEU A 206 -9.85 33.66 -16.64
C LEU A 206 -9.59 34.53 -15.40
N GLN A 207 -10.34 34.30 -14.31
CA GLN A 207 -10.16 35.07 -13.07
C GLN A 207 -8.78 34.92 -12.47
N VAL A 208 -8.20 33.71 -12.51
CA VAL A 208 -6.83 33.49 -12.03
C VAL A 208 -5.81 34.18 -12.91
N LYS A 209 -5.99 34.17 -14.24
CA LYS A 209 -5.12 34.91 -15.16
C LYS A 209 -5.19 36.41 -14.93
N ASP A 210 -6.38 36.95 -14.75
CA ASP A 210 -6.58 38.37 -14.45
C ASP A 210 -5.93 38.75 -13.12
N PHE A 211 -6.09 37.90 -12.09
CA PHE A 211 -5.44 38.10 -10.81
C PHE A 211 -3.90 38.11 -10.92
N ARG A 212 -3.30 37.11 -11.58
CA ARG A 212 -1.84 37.06 -11.83
C ARG A 212 -1.35 38.29 -12.60
N ARG A 213 -2.14 38.78 -13.55
CA ARG A 213 -1.84 40.00 -14.30
C ARG A 213 -1.87 41.23 -13.39
N SER A 214 -2.82 41.28 -12.46
CA SER A 214 -2.92 42.38 -11.48
C SER A 214 -1.87 42.34 -10.37
N GLU A 215 -1.36 41.17 -9.99
CA GLU A 215 -0.23 41.08 -9.04
C GLU A 215 1.11 41.46 -9.69
N SER A 216 1.21 41.32 -11.02
CA SER A 216 2.43 41.65 -11.77
C SER A 216 2.51 43.12 -12.21
N ALA A 217 1.46 43.91 -11.98
CA ALA A 217 1.32 45.29 -12.44
C ALA A 217 1.45 46.27 -11.26
#